data_AF-A0A1R1MJK9-F1
#
_entry.id   AF-A0A1R1MJK9-F1
#
_cell.length_a   1.000
_cell.length_b   1.000
_cell.length_c   1.000
_cell.angle_alpha   90.00
_cell.angle_beta   90.00
_cell.angle_gamma   90.00
#
_symmetry.space_group_name_H-M   'P 1'
#
loop_
_entity.id
_entity.type
_entity.pdbx_description
1 polymer ?
#
loop_
_entity_poly.entity_id
_entity_poly.type
_entity_poly.pdbx_seq_one_letter_code
_entity_poly.pdbx_strand_id
1 'polypeptide(L)'
;MINAQEKPPLLNSPVKQRSAVPPAPEQTPPPRQVPPPVPGQIPPPPPFSGPVSQAILNNAKLAVNSAQKIKPYLTPGKIWIVRAPRGEVEVKGAILYDGAVVGVINFDPATGTELPKGYHSISFQTIVPMSNVKQLLTDIVKNLEILDGAEFREPESCWVIPVAYKGKIITEFKVYYDGVHIVPDYRAQQEMNAFGK
;
A
#
# COMPACT_ATOMS: atom_id res chain seq x y z
N MET A 1 16.50 2.34 20.71
CA MET A 1 16.00 3.57 20.08
C MET A 1 16.28 3.46 18.59
N ILE A 2 15.26 3.43 17.74
CA ILE A 2 15.44 3.32 16.29
C ILE A 2 15.62 4.75 15.75
N ASN A 3 16.70 5.00 15.01
CA ASN A 3 17.05 6.34 14.53
C ASN A 3 16.08 6.75 13.41
N ALA A 4 15.38 7.88 13.57
CA ALA A 4 14.36 8.35 12.62
C ALA A 4 14.92 8.65 11.21
N GLN A 5 16.24 8.73 11.08
CA GLN A 5 16.96 9.05 9.84
C GLN A 5 17.08 7.86 8.86
N GLU A 6 16.78 6.62 9.30
CA GLU A 6 16.87 5.42 8.45
C GLU A 6 15.52 4.98 7.85
N LYS A 7 14.43 5.68 8.16
CA LYS A 7 13.07 5.34 7.73
C LYS A 7 12.84 5.78 6.27
N PRO A 8 12.53 4.86 5.33
CA PRO A 8 12.22 5.21 3.95
C PRO A 8 11.00 6.14 3.84
N PRO A 9 11.04 7.19 3.01
CA PRO A 9 9.90 8.09 2.86
C PRO A 9 8.70 7.39 2.17
N LEU A 10 7.48 7.74 2.59
CA LEU A 10 6.29 7.46 1.79
C LEU A 10 6.25 8.42 0.60
N LEU A 11 5.86 7.91 -0.56
CA LEU A 11 5.55 8.74 -1.72
C LEU A 11 4.30 9.57 -1.39
N ASN A 12 4.39 10.89 -1.62
CA ASN A 12 3.33 11.87 -1.33
C ASN A 12 2.98 12.08 0.16
N SER A 13 3.91 11.85 1.09
CA SER A 13 3.73 12.36 2.47
C SER A 13 3.37 13.85 2.42
N PRO A 14 2.30 14.31 3.09
CA PRO A 14 2.01 15.72 3.17
C PRO A 14 3.20 16.39 3.85
N VAL A 15 4.02 17.07 3.05
CA VAL A 15 4.95 18.06 3.57
C VAL A 15 4.08 19.00 4.39
N LYS A 16 4.32 19.11 5.70
CA LYS A 16 3.73 20.18 6.52
C LYS A 16 4.19 21.51 5.91
N GLN A 17 3.48 21.99 4.89
CA GLN A 17 3.67 23.31 4.34
C GLN A 17 3.30 24.27 5.46
N ARG A 18 4.31 24.89 6.07
CA ARG A 18 4.11 26.10 6.85
C ARG A 18 3.54 27.13 5.88
N SER A 19 2.24 27.40 5.99
CA SER A 19 1.59 28.47 5.25
C SER A 19 2.18 29.80 5.69
N ALA A 20 3.18 30.29 4.98
CA ALA A 20 3.44 31.71 4.89
C ALA A 20 2.48 32.25 3.83
N VAL A 21 1.60 33.16 4.21
CA VAL A 21 0.67 33.86 3.31
C VAL A 21 1.39 35.09 2.75
N PRO A 22 1.59 35.21 1.43
CA PRO A 22 1.85 36.50 0.79
C PRO A 22 0.54 37.08 0.19
N PRO A 23 0.41 38.40 0.06
CA PRO A 23 -0.79 39.04 -0.47
C PRO A 23 -0.90 38.89 -2.00
N ALA A 24 -2.13 38.90 -2.49
CA ALA A 24 -2.51 38.73 -3.90
C ALA A 24 -2.18 39.96 -4.76
N PRO A 25 -1.93 39.76 -6.07
CA PRO A 25 -2.80 40.44 -7.05
C PRO A 25 -3.16 39.65 -8.34
N GLU A 26 -4.35 40.00 -8.84
CA GLU A 26 -4.92 40.02 -10.20
C GLU A 26 -4.85 38.85 -11.22
N GLN A 27 -6.05 38.30 -11.45
CA GLN A 27 -6.74 37.82 -12.66
C GLN A 27 -5.98 37.21 -13.86
N THR A 28 -6.36 35.97 -14.20
CA THR A 28 -6.48 35.43 -15.58
C THR A 28 -7.73 34.55 -15.69
N PRO A 29 -8.33 34.37 -16.89
CA PRO A 29 -9.57 33.61 -17.08
C PRO A 29 -9.42 32.14 -16.67
N PRO A 30 -10.47 31.48 -16.16
CA PRO A 30 -10.33 30.17 -15.55
C PRO A 30 -9.96 29.11 -16.60
N PRO A 31 -8.84 28.39 -16.44
CA PRO A 31 -8.65 27.12 -17.14
C PRO A 31 -9.77 26.16 -16.72
N ARG A 32 -10.14 25.23 -17.62
CA ARG A 32 -11.12 24.16 -17.35
C ARG A 32 -10.85 23.59 -15.96
N GLN A 33 -11.77 23.82 -15.03
CA GLN A 33 -11.66 23.32 -13.67
C GLN A 33 -11.70 21.79 -13.74
N VAL A 34 -10.53 21.18 -13.58
CA VAL A 34 -10.45 19.81 -13.11
C VAL A 34 -11.19 19.80 -11.77
N PRO A 35 -12.19 18.92 -11.56
CA PRO A 35 -12.96 18.92 -10.34
C PRO A 35 -12.02 18.88 -9.13
N PRO A 36 -12.28 19.68 -8.09
CA PRO A 36 -11.43 19.73 -6.92
C PRO A 36 -11.30 18.33 -6.31
N PRO A 37 -10.10 17.94 -5.86
CA PRO A 37 -9.91 16.67 -5.17
C PRO A 37 -10.83 16.62 -3.94
N VAL A 38 -11.49 15.49 -3.75
CA VAL A 38 -12.30 15.23 -2.56
C VAL A 38 -11.42 15.46 -1.32
N PRO A 39 -11.86 16.26 -0.33
CA PRO A 39 -11.10 16.46 0.91
C PRO A 39 -10.71 15.12 1.55
N GLY A 40 -9.40 14.87 1.68
CA GLY A 40 -8.86 13.63 2.24
C GLY A 40 -8.35 12.59 1.23
N GLN A 41 -8.45 12.83 -0.09
CA GLN A 41 -7.78 12.00 -1.09
C GLN A 41 -6.39 12.55 -1.42
N ILE A 42 -5.35 11.78 -1.11
CA ILE A 42 -4.00 12.02 -1.62
C ILE A 42 -4.02 11.61 -3.09
N PRO A 43 -3.73 12.52 -4.05
CA PRO A 43 -3.73 12.17 -5.46
C PRO A 43 -2.66 11.10 -5.76
N PRO A 44 -2.95 10.14 -6.66
CA PRO A 44 -1.94 9.19 -7.09
C PRO A 44 -0.78 9.95 -7.74
N PRO A 45 0.46 9.44 -7.63
CA PRO A 45 1.61 10.04 -8.28
C PRO A 45 1.37 10.14 -9.80
N PRO A 46 1.89 11.18 -10.46
CA PRO A 46 1.76 11.33 -11.90
C PRO A 46 2.47 10.15 -12.62
N PRO A 47 1.90 9.63 -13.72
CA PRO A 47 2.56 8.60 -14.51
C PRO A 47 3.87 9.12 -15.09
N PHE A 48 4.95 8.34 -14.96
CA PHE A 48 6.24 8.68 -15.56
C PHE A 48 6.12 8.58 -17.09
N SER A 49 6.43 9.67 -17.79
CA SER A 49 6.32 9.76 -19.26
C SER A 49 7.68 9.75 -19.97
N GLY A 50 8.76 9.42 -19.25
CA GLY A 50 10.12 9.45 -19.78
C GLY A 50 10.59 8.08 -20.28
N PRO A 51 11.66 8.03 -21.10
CA PRO A 51 12.33 6.77 -21.40
C PRO A 51 12.84 6.13 -20.11
N VAL A 52 12.60 4.82 -19.92
CA VAL A 52 13.16 4.06 -18.81
C VAL A 52 14.68 4.07 -18.96
N SER A 53 15.35 4.94 -18.22
CA SER A 53 16.81 5.05 -18.26
C SER A 53 17.45 3.80 -17.63
N GLN A 54 18.64 3.41 -18.09
CA GLN A 54 19.43 2.32 -17.49
C GLN A 54 19.63 2.51 -15.96
N ALA A 55 19.58 3.75 -15.47
CA ALA A 55 19.66 4.07 -14.05
C ALA A 55 18.51 3.46 -13.24
N ILE A 56 17.32 3.28 -13.84
CA ILE A 56 16.18 2.62 -13.17
C ILE A 56 16.53 1.16 -12.88
N LEU A 57 17.06 0.42 -13.86
CA LEU A 57 17.40 -1.00 -13.69
C LEU A 57 18.36 -1.27 -12.53
N ASN A 58 19.23 -0.31 -12.23
CA ASN A 58 20.18 -0.41 -11.12
C ASN A 58 19.53 -0.22 -9.73
N ASN A 59 18.29 0.30 -9.68
CA ASN A 59 17.58 0.58 -8.43
C ASN A 59 16.83 -0.63 -7.85
N ALA A 60 16.78 -1.77 -8.55
CA ALA A 60 16.09 -2.98 -8.05
C ALA A 60 16.58 -3.40 -6.65
N LYS A 61 17.91 -3.45 -6.44
CA LYS A 61 18.51 -3.75 -5.13
C LYS A 61 18.19 -2.69 -4.08
N LEU A 62 18.17 -1.42 -4.49
CA LEU A 62 17.82 -0.32 -3.61
C LEU A 62 16.37 -0.43 -3.16
N ALA A 63 15.46 -0.80 -4.06
CA ALA A 63 14.05 -1.03 -3.77
C ALA A 63 13.83 -2.15 -2.75
N VAL A 64 14.52 -3.29 -2.91
CA VAL A 64 14.50 -4.38 -1.92
C VAL A 64 15.01 -3.89 -0.56
N ASN A 65 16.14 -3.18 -0.54
CA ASN A 65 16.69 -2.63 0.71
C ASN A 65 15.72 -1.67 1.40
N SER A 66 15.04 -0.81 0.64
CA SER A 66 14.02 0.11 1.16
C SER A 66 12.83 -0.64 1.73
N ALA A 67 12.35 -1.68 1.04
CA ALA A 67 11.29 -2.55 1.56
C ALA A 67 11.73 -3.24 2.86
N GLN A 68 12.95 -3.78 2.93
CA GLN A 68 13.49 -4.39 4.14
C GLN A 68 13.54 -3.41 5.33
N LYS A 69 13.93 -2.15 5.07
CA LYS A 69 13.98 -1.09 6.09
C LYS A 69 12.62 -0.69 6.65
N ILE A 70 11.52 -0.87 5.92
CA ILE A 70 10.19 -0.53 6.47
C ILE A 70 9.63 -1.57 7.43
N LYS A 71 10.12 -2.82 7.39
CA LYS A 71 9.64 -3.94 8.23
C LYS A 71 9.42 -3.58 9.71
N PRO A 72 10.37 -2.95 10.44
CA PRO A 72 10.17 -2.63 11.86
C PRO A 72 9.10 -1.55 12.13
N TYR A 73 8.65 -0.84 11.11
CA TYR A 73 7.65 0.23 11.20
C TYR A 73 6.27 -0.22 10.70
N LEU A 74 6.14 -1.46 10.24
CA LEU A 74 4.87 -2.00 9.79
C LEU A 74 3.94 -2.21 10.99
N THR A 75 2.67 -1.86 10.79
CA THR A 75 1.63 -2.07 11.81
C THR A 75 0.42 -2.76 11.17
N PRO A 76 -0.30 -3.60 11.93
CA PRO A 76 -1.55 -4.17 11.46
C PRO A 76 -2.60 -3.06 11.31
N GLY A 77 -3.24 -3.03 10.15
CA GLY A 77 -4.34 -2.11 9.86
C GLY A 77 -5.70 -2.68 10.24
N LYS A 78 -6.74 -2.09 9.65
CA LYS A 78 -8.12 -2.58 9.81
C LYS A 78 -8.34 -3.82 8.97
N ILE A 79 -9.39 -4.56 9.33
CA ILE A 79 -9.92 -5.68 8.54
C ILE A 79 -11.26 -5.26 7.96
N TRP A 80 -11.54 -5.66 6.73
CA TRP A 80 -12.81 -5.41 6.08
C TRP A 80 -13.30 -6.60 5.28
N ILE A 81 -14.59 -6.57 5.00
CA ILE A 81 -15.27 -7.59 4.21
C ILE A 81 -15.81 -6.92 2.96
N VAL A 82 -15.46 -7.46 1.79
CA VAL A 82 -15.99 -7.03 0.50
C VAL A 82 -16.90 -8.13 -0.04
N ARG A 83 -18.05 -7.74 -0.61
CA ARG A 83 -18.90 -8.65 -1.38
C ARG A 83 -18.72 -8.39 -2.86
N ALA A 84 -18.30 -9.42 -3.59
CA ALA A 84 -18.22 -9.40 -5.03
C ALA A 84 -19.62 -9.46 -5.67
N PRO A 85 -19.77 -9.08 -6.96
CA PRO A 85 -21.08 -8.97 -7.60
C PRO A 85 -21.93 -10.25 -7.61
N ARG A 86 -21.32 -11.44 -7.59
CA ARG A 86 -22.06 -12.70 -7.53
C ARG A 86 -22.34 -13.16 -6.09
N GLY A 87 -22.00 -12.34 -5.11
CA GLY A 87 -22.17 -12.60 -3.70
C GLY A 87 -21.00 -13.31 -3.04
N GLU A 88 -19.88 -13.53 -3.74
CA GLU A 88 -18.67 -14.05 -3.07
C GLU A 88 -18.18 -13.04 -2.03
N VAL A 89 -17.63 -13.55 -0.93
CA VAL A 89 -17.17 -12.76 0.20
C VAL A 89 -15.65 -12.84 0.28
N GLU A 90 -15.01 -11.68 0.29
CA GLU A 90 -13.57 -11.54 0.52
C GLU A 90 -13.33 -10.90 1.88
N VAL A 91 -12.46 -11.50 2.69
CA VAL A 91 -11.98 -10.90 3.94
C VAL A 91 -10.57 -10.38 3.68
N LYS A 92 -10.34 -9.09 3.96
CA LYS A 92 -9.07 -8.40 3.68
C LYS A 92 -8.53 -7.75 4.95
N GLY A 93 -7.21 -7.75 5.11
CA GLY A 93 -6.52 -7.03 6.18
C GLY A 93 -5.41 -6.15 5.62
N ALA A 94 -5.29 -4.94 6.15
CA ALA A 94 -4.26 -4.00 5.73
C ALA A 94 -2.96 -4.18 6.50
N ILE A 95 -1.84 -3.96 5.82
CA ILE A 95 -0.54 -3.67 6.41
C ILE A 95 -0.29 -2.18 6.24
N LEU A 96 -0.05 -1.49 7.35
CA LEU A 96 0.16 -0.06 7.37
C LEU A 96 1.64 0.28 7.53
N TYR A 97 2.07 1.32 6.82
CA TYR A 97 3.34 1.99 7.03
C TYR A 97 3.06 3.49 7.12
N ASP A 98 3.44 4.10 8.25
CA ASP A 98 3.19 5.52 8.52
C ASP A 98 1.71 5.95 8.34
N GLY A 99 0.79 5.04 8.70
CA GLY A 99 -0.65 5.25 8.59
C GLY A 99 -1.25 5.00 7.20
N ALA A 100 -0.43 4.77 6.17
CA ALA A 100 -0.88 4.44 4.83
C ALA A 100 -0.88 2.92 4.60
N VAL A 101 -1.86 2.40 3.85
CA VAL A 101 -1.89 1.00 3.41
C VAL A 101 -0.78 0.79 2.38
N VAL A 102 0.13 -0.15 2.65
CA VAL A 102 1.21 -0.55 1.74
C VAL A 102 1.11 -1.99 1.26
N GLY A 103 0.23 -2.78 1.88
CA GLY A 103 -0.06 -4.14 1.45
C GLY A 103 -1.42 -4.61 1.95
N VAL A 104 -1.99 -5.59 1.26
CA VAL A 104 -3.27 -6.21 1.60
C VAL A 104 -3.09 -7.72 1.64
N ILE A 105 -3.59 -8.31 2.72
CA ILE A 105 -3.62 -9.75 2.90
C ILE A 105 -5.06 -10.20 2.72
N ASN A 106 -5.27 -11.21 1.88
CA ASN A 106 -6.55 -11.88 1.73
C ASN A 106 -6.63 -13.03 2.72
N PHE A 107 -7.80 -13.21 3.33
CA PHE A 107 -8.09 -14.31 4.22
C PHE A 107 -9.23 -15.13 3.66
N ASP A 108 -9.18 -16.43 3.93
CA ASP A 108 -10.30 -17.31 3.63
C ASP A 108 -11.49 -16.94 4.53
N PRO A 109 -12.66 -16.64 3.97
CA PRO A 109 -13.84 -16.24 4.74
C PRO A 109 -14.45 -17.37 5.59
N ALA A 110 -14.18 -18.64 5.26
CA ALA A 110 -14.66 -19.80 5.99
C ALA A 110 -13.72 -20.18 7.13
N THR A 111 -12.40 -20.17 6.90
CA THR A 111 -11.41 -20.62 7.90
C THR A 111 -10.68 -19.48 8.63
N GLY A 112 -10.64 -18.28 8.05
CA GLY A 112 -9.85 -17.15 8.53
C GLY A 112 -8.35 -17.24 8.26
N THR A 113 -7.89 -18.26 7.53
CA THR A 113 -6.46 -18.43 7.23
C THR A 113 -6.00 -17.48 6.14
N GLU A 114 -4.74 -17.08 6.15
CA GLU A 114 -4.17 -16.25 5.09
C GLU A 114 -4.10 -17.02 3.76
N LEU A 115 -4.45 -16.32 2.68
CA LEU A 115 -4.42 -16.84 1.32
C LEU A 115 -3.14 -16.35 0.61
N PRO A 116 -2.50 -17.20 -0.21
CA PRO A 116 -1.47 -16.75 -1.14
C PRO A 116 -2.02 -15.64 -2.04
N LYS A 117 -1.15 -14.70 -2.41
CA LYS A 117 -1.45 -13.67 -3.39
C LYS A 117 -1.86 -14.33 -4.72
N GLY A 118 -2.97 -13.86 -5.30
CA GLY A 118 -3.55 -14.40 -6.53
C GLY A 118 -4.49 -15.59 -6.32
N TYR A 119 -4.57 -16.15 -5.11
CA TYR A 119 -5.58 -17.15 -4.77
C TYR A 119 -6.85 -16.50 -4.24
N HIS A 120 -7.99 -16.83 -4.84
CA HIS A 120 -9.31 -16.33 -4.47
C HIS A 120 -10.18 -17.49 -3.97
N SER A 121 -10.56 -17.46 -2.70
CA SER A 121 -11.51 -18.43 -2.13
C SER A 121 -12.93 -18.05 -2.56
N ILE A 122 -13.70 -19.03 -3.04
CA ILE A 122 -15.10 -18.84 -3.41
C ILE A 122 -15.95 -19.24 -2.21
N SER A 123 -16.47 -18.26 -1.49
CA SER A 123 -17.43 -18.47 -0.40
C SER A 123 -18.49 -17.39 -0.41
N PHE A 124 -19.72 -17.73 -0.03
CA PHE A 124 -20.86 -16.81 0.02
C PHE A 124 -21.17 -16.33 1.44
N GLN A 125 -20.47 -16.84 2.45
CA GLN A 125 -20.68 -16.50 3.85
C GLN A 125 -19.35 -16.39 4.60
N THR A 126 -19.30 -15.48 5.56
CA THR A 126 -18.19 -15.40 6.52
C THR A 126 -18.58 -16.15 7.78
N ILE A 127 -17.85 -17.21 8.09
CA ILE A 127 -18.09 -18.04 9.28
C ILE A 127 -17.08 -17.67 10.38
N VAL A 128 -15.94 -17.10 10.00
CA VAL A 128 -14.86 -16.80 10.93
C VAL A 128 -15.12 -15.55 11.79
N PRO A 129 -14.87 -15.62 13.12
CA PRO A 129 -14.83 -14.44 13.98
C PRO A 129 -13.72 -13.47 13.57
N MET A 130 -14.06 -12.19 13.41
CA MET A 130 -13.09 -11.14 13.03
C MET A 130 -11.96 -10.96 14.05
N SER A 131 -12.18 -11.31 15.32
CA SER A 131 -11.14 -11.31 16.36
C SER A 131 -9.98 -12.24 16.00
N ASN A 132 -10.27 -13.42 15.42
CA ASN A 132 -9.26 -14.41 15.05
C ASN A 132 -8.42 -13.89 13.89
N VAL A 133 -9.09 -13.31 12.89
CA VAL A 133 -8.41 -12.68 11.73
C VAL A 133 -7.53 -11.51 12.19
N LYS A 134 -7.97 -10.71 13.17
CA LYS A 134 -7.19 -9.61 13.74
C LYS A 134 -5.93 -10.07 14.48
N GLN A 135 -6.05 -11.14 15.26
CA GLN A 135 -4.90 -11.76 15.93
C GLN A 135 -3.92 -12.31 14.91
N LEU A 136 -4.41 -13.02 13.90
CA LEU A 136 -3.59 -13.57 12.82
C LEU A 136 -2.90 -12.45 12.02
N LEU A 137 -3.59 -11.36 11.67
CA LEU A 137 -3.00 -10.21 10.99
C LEU A 137 -1.84 -9.60 11.80
N THR A 138 -2.01 -9.51 13.12
CA THR A 138 -0.96 -9.01 14.02
C THR A 138 0.26 -9.94 14.01
N ASP A 139 0.04 -11.25 14.07
CA ASP A 139 1.11 -12.25 13.97
C ASP A 139 1.81 -12.22 12.61
N ILE A 140 1.04 -12.10 11.52
CA ILE A 140 1.59 -12.00 10.16
C ILE A 140 2.53 -10.80 10.07
N VAL A 141 2.06 -9.59 10.42
CA VAL A 141 2.86 -8.35 10.33
C VAL A 141 4.17 -8.48 11.09
N LYS A 142 4.15 -9.12 12.27
CA LYS A 142 5.35 -9.36 13.09
C LYS A 142 6.36 -10.30 12.42
N ASN A 143 5.87 -11.30 11.68
CA ASN A 143 6.67 -12.38 11.12
C ASN A 143 6.80 -12.34 9.58
N LEU A 144 6.50 -11.20 8.95
CA LEU A 144 6.67 -11.03 7.50
C LEU A 144 8.11 -11.23 7.07
N GLU A 145 8.29 -11.87 5.92
CA GLU A 145 9.56 -11.99 5.22
C GLU A 145 9.51 -11.15 3.94
N ILE A 146 10.49 -10.28 3.76
CA ILE A 146 10.61 -9.47 2.53
C ILE A 146 11.65 -10.16 1.67
N LEU A 147 11.20 -10.71 0.55
CA LEU A 147 12.04 -11.54 -0.31
C LEU A 147 13.01 -10.68 -1.13
N ASP A 148 14.17 -11.25 -1.46
CA ASP A 148 15.21 -10.61 -2.27
C ASP A 148 14.88 -10.70 -3.78
N GLY A 149 13.76 -10.09 -4.17
CA GLY A 149 13.29 -10.04 -5.54
C GLY A 149 12.55 -8.73 -5.81
N ALA A 150 12.71 -8.21 -7.03
CA ALA A 150 12.00 -7.01 -7.46
C ALA A 150 11.57 -7.15 -8.93
N GLU A 151 10.30 -6.87 -9.19
CA GLU A 151 9.72 -6.81 -10.53
C GLU A 151 9.40 -5.34 -10.85
N PHE A 152 9.82 -4.83 -12.00
CA PHE A 152 9.41 -3.49 -12.43
C PHE A 152 8.03 -3.54 -13.08
N ARG A 153 7.07 -2.72 -12.61
CA ARG A 153 5.69 -2.72 -13.10
C ARG A 153 5.28 -1.36 -13.67
N GLU A 154 4.85 -1.38 -14.92
CA GLU A 154 4.16 -0.28 -15.59
C GLU A 154 2.62 -0.43 -15.45
N PRO A 155 1.83 0.66 -15.49
CA PRO A 155 2.20 2.06 -15.75
C PRO A 155 2.61 2.85 -14.50
N GLU A 156 2.62 2.24 -13.31
CA GLU A 156 2.91 2.94 -12.06
C GLU A 156 4.41 3.28 -11.87
N SER A 157 5.27 2.76 -12.74
CA SER A 157 6.73 2.93 -12.69
C SER A 157 7.28 2.67 -11.30
N CYS A 158 6.99 1.47 -10.80
CA CYS A 158 7.38 1.02 -9.46
C CYS A 158 8.06 -0.35 -9.50
N TRP A 159 8.92 -0.58 -8.52
CA TRP A 159 9.43 -1.88 -8.15
C TRP A 159 8.44 -2.57 -7.21
N VAL A 160 8.11 -3.80 -7.53
CA VAL A 160 7.22 -4.66 -6.78
C VAL A 160 8.07 -5.71 -6.07
N ILE A 161 8.02 -5.69 -4.74
CA ILE A 161 8.82 -6.56 -3.87
C ILE A 161 7.86 -7.59 -3.25
N PRO A 162 8.07 -8.90 -3.45
CA PRO A 162 7.19 -9.91 -2.89
C PRO A 162 7.40 -10.04 -1.38
N VAL A 163 6.29 -10.17 -0.66
CA VAL A 163 6.26 -10.29 0.79
C VAL A 163 5.63 -11.62 1.15
N ALA A 164 6.36 -12.40 1.93
CA ALA A 164 6.01 -13.76 2.29
C ALA A 164 5.69 -13.93 3.77
N TYR A 165 4.90 -14.95 4.06
CA TYR A 165 4.63 -15.46 5.40
C TYR A 165 4.45 -16.97 5.31
N LYS A 166 5.14 -17.73 6.17
CA LYS A 166 5.12 -19.20 6.20
C LYS A 166 5.32 -19.84 4.80
N GLY A 167 6.27 -19.32 4.03
CA GLY A 167 6.62 -19.83 2.70
C GLY A 167 5.65 -19.48 1.58
N LYS A 168 4.65 -18.61 1.80
CA LYS A 168 3.69 -18.15 0.80
C LYS A 168 3.89 -16.66 0.54
N ILE A 169 3.92 -16.22 -0.72
CA ILE A 169 3.78 -14.79 -1.05
C ILE A 169 2.33 -14.42 -0.74
N ILE A 170 2.11 -13.52 0.22
CA ILE A 170 0.76 -13.11 0.65
C ILE A 170 0.39 -11.69 0.22
N THR A 171 1.40 -10.86 -0.05
CA THR A 171 1.22 -9.51 -0.61
C THR A 171 2.47 -9.11 -1.38
N GLU A 172 2.45 -7.92 -1.95
CA GLU A 172 3.63 -7.24 -2.49
C GLU A 172 3.71 -5.84 -1.90
N PHE A 173 4.92 -5.28 -1.80
CA PHE A 173 5.13 -3.86 -1.53
C PHE A 173 5.56 -3.17 -2.82
N LYS A 174 5.13 -1.92 -2.98
CA LYS A 174 5.52 -1.09 -4.11
C LYS A 174 6.52 -0.03 -3.65
N VAL A 175 7.60 0.10 -4.39
CA VAL A 175 8.63 1.12 -4.20
C VAL A 175 8.75 1.89 -5.51
N TYR A 176 8.81 3.21 -5.47
CA TYR A 176 8.88 4.05 -6.67
C TYR A 176 10.13 3.74 -7.49
N TYR A 177 10.18 4.14 -8.78
CA TYR A 177 11.28 3.78 -9.68
C TYR A 177 12.69 4.17 -9.17
N ASP A 178 12.76 5.15 -8.26
CA ASP A 178 14.00 5.57 -7.61
C ASP A 178 14.54 4.57 -6.57
N GLY A 179 13.77 3.54 -6.23
CA GLY A 179 14.14 2.50 -5.27
C GLY A 179 14.08 2.93 -3.81
N VAL A 180 13.62 4.14 -3.49
CA VAL A 180 13.65 4.70 -2.13
C VAL A 180 12.26 4.96 -1.56
N HIS A 181 11.34 5.51 -2.37
CA HIS A 181 10.03 5.91 -1.86
C HIS A 181 9.03 4.75 -1.85
N ILE A 182 8.39 4.50 -0.72
CA ILE A 182 7.33 3.48 -0.63
C ILE A 182 6.04 4.05 -1.21
N VAL A 183 5.41 3.30 -2.11
CA VAL A 183 4.16 3.70 -2.77
C VAL A 183 2.97 3.12 -1.99
N PRO A 184 2.04 3.95 -1.51
CA PRO A 184 0.80 3.47 -0.92
C PRO A 184 -0.07 2.68 -1.91
N ASP A 185 -0.80 1.69 -1.41
CA ASP A 185 -1.93 1.10 -2.13
C ASP A 185 -3.17 1.99 -1.93
N TYR A 186 -3.31 3.00 -2.80
CA TYR A 186 -4.41 3.96 -2.73
C TYR A 186 -5.78 3.32 -2.86
N ARG A 187 -5.91 2.26 -3.66
CA ARG A 187 -7.19 1.55 -3.83
C ARG A 187 -7.55 0.83 -2.54
N ALA A 188 -6.61 0.08 -1.97
CA ALA A 188 -6.83 -0.59 -0.70
C ALA A 188 -7.06 0.38 0.45
N GLN A 189 -6.38 1.53 0.46
CA GLN A 189 -6.63 2.60 1.42
C GLN A 189 -8.07 3.09 1.36
N GLN A 190 -8.62 3.30 0.16
CA GLN A 190 -10.01 3.69 -0.02
C GLN A 190 -10.98 2.60 0.45
N GLU A 191 -10.73 1.34 0.08
CA GLU A 191 -11.53 0.19 0.55
C GLU A 191 -11.50 0.08 2.08
N MET A 192 -10.32 0.17 2.70
CA MET A 192 -10.16 0.13 4.15
C MET A 192 -10.85 1.30 4.84
N ASN A 193 -10.79 2.51 4.27
CA ASN A 193 -11.49 3.67 4.84
C ASN A 193 -13.01 3.54 4.74
N ALA A 194 -13.51 2.95 3.65
CA ALA A 194 -14.94 2.75 3.42
C ALA A 194 -15.54 1.61 4.25
N PHE A 195 -14.82 0.50 4.41
CA PHE A 195 -15.36 -0.76 4.96
C PHE A 195 -14.63 -1.29 6.20
N GLY A 196 -13.48 -0.69 6.55
CA GLY A 196 -12.63 -1.13 7.65
C GLY A 196 -13.30 -0.96 9.01
N LYS A 197 -13.29 -2.05 9.78
CA LYS A 197 -13.77 -2.10 11.17
C LYS A 197 -12.62 -2.27 12.15
#